data_AF-A0A376VPL5-F1
#
_entry.id   AF-A0A376VPL5-F1
#
_cell.length_a   1.000
_cell.length_b   1.000
_cell.length_c   1.000
_cell.angle_alpha   90.00
_cell.angle_beta   90.00
_cell.angle_gamma   90.00
#
_symmetry.space_group_name_H-M   'P 1'
#
loop_
_entity.id
_entity.type
_entity.pdbx_description
1 polymer ?
#
loop_
_entity_poly.entity_id
_entity_poly.type
_entity_poly.pdbx_seq_one_letter_code
_entity_poly.pdbx_strand_id
1 'polypeptide(L)'
;MSMPPVFKAFGAFAADKRSIYFDGQRTDDNSGDKQVDMSTLEETDIWNLLRDKNSLWHKGHWLGSADGFQILRHDSSLQFVVMTNSQVIVNGKPLPADRKTFQIIRWMPGERLVYRDKSGEHDYTLEDIGHSCALFNIGLKNVSRLKQEATPAGSDCVYETLKGVDPEYFTLLTGSVGYYKDQFYKVKTNALGEGELITPKPEDVFELLDRESMVTGYMYITTDGQLYSHELSGLTTIDGKHYEQTEWLRYNPISAEWSTVKQPPSGLKPLFK
;
A
#
# COMPACT_ATOMS: atom_id res chain seq x y z
N MET A 1 32.03 30.19 14.95
CA MET A 1 30.58 29.97 15.12
C MET A 1 30.20 28.74 14.30
N SER A 2 29.92 27.61 14.94
CA SER A 2 29.33 26.46 14.22
C SER A 2 27.86 26.75 14.01
N MET A 3 27.40 26.75 12.75
CA MET A 3 25.96 26.74 12.45
C MET A 3 25.29 25.59 13.21
N PRO A 4 24.12 25.79 13.81
CA PRO A 4 23.38 24.72 14.49
C PRO A 4 23.16 23.55 13.51
N PRO A 5 23.14 22.30 13.98
CA PRO A 5 22.75 21.18 13.15
C PRO A 5 21.33 21.46 12.62
N VAL A 6 21.20 21.55 11.31
CA VAL A 6 19.92 21.78 10.66
C VAL A 6 19.19 20.44 10.72
N PHE A 7 18.39 20.26 11.75
CA PHE A 7 17.39 19.19 11.83
C PHE A 7 16.22 19.63 10.96
N LYS A 8 15.88 18.83 9.95
CA LYS A 8 14.65 19.04 9.16
C LYS A 8 13.76 17.83 9.29
N ALA A 9 12.48 18.07 9.53
CA ALA A 9 11.44 17.06 9.52
C ALA A 9 10.57 17.24 8.27
N PHE A 10 10.14 16.11 7.71
CA PHE A 10 9.28 15.98 6.54
C PHE A 10 8.31 14.81 6.82
N GLY A 11 7.11 15.14 7.29
CA GLY A 11 6.14 14.14 7.76
C GLY A 11 6.70 13.27 8.89
N ALA A 12 6.67 11.95 8.70
CA ALA A 12 7.21 10.95 9.62
C ALA A 12 8.75 10.84 9.60
N PHE A 13 9.41 11.49 8.63
CA PHE A 13 10.86 11.47 8.51
C PHE A 13 11.50 12.71 9.11
N ALA A 14 12.73 12.55 9.56
CA ALA A 14 13.63 13.67 9.76
C ALA A 14 15.05 13.29 9.38
N ALA A 15 15.88 14.29 9.11
CA ALA A 15 17.30 14.09 8.99
C ALA A 15 18.07 15.28 9.55
N ASP A 16 19.25 14.97 10.10
CA ASP A 16 20.27 15.94 10.48
C ASP A 16 21.56 15.63 9.73
N LYS A 17 22.67 16.31 10.06
CA LYS A 17 23.96 16.11 9.37
C LYS A 17 24.55 14.69 9.46
N ARG A 18 24.02 13.80 10.30
CA ARG A 18 24.60 12.50 10.64
C ARG A 18 23.63 11.34 10.61
N SER A 19 22.33 11.62 10.69
CA SER A 19 21.32 10.59 10.92
C SER A 19 20.06 10.85 10.12
N ILE A 20 19.43 9.75 9.73
CA ILE A 20 18.08 9.69 9.21
C ILE A 20 17.19 9.12 10.32
N TYR A 21 16.00 9.66 10.43
CA TYR A 21 15.00 9.31 11.41
C TYR A 21 13.68 8.99 10.73
N PHE A 22 12.95 8.06 11.33
CA PHE A 22 11.59 7.72 10.96
C PHE A 22 10.80 7.45 12.25
N ASP A 23 9.61 8.04 12.36
CA ASP A 23 8.76 7.99 13.56
C ASP A 23 9.52 8.31 14.87
N GLY A 24 10.38 9.32 14.79
CA GLY A 24 11.19 9.79 15.93
C GLY A 24 12.36 8.88 16.32
N GLN A 25 12.59 7.77 15.61
CA GLN A 25 13.70 6.86 15.85
C GLN A 25 14.77 7.00 14.78
N ARG A 26 16.04 6.86 15.18
CA ARG A 26 17.17 6.84 14.23
C ARG A 26 17.17 5.51 13.48
N THR A 27 17.05 5.57 12.16
CA THR A 27 16.93 4.38 11.29
C THR A 27 18.16 4.13 10.45
N ASP A 28 18.88 5.18 10.07
CA ASP A 28 20.05 5.07 9.19
C ASP A 28 21.06 6.21 9.43
N ASP A 29 22.25 6.06 8.88
CA ASP A 29 23.25 7.13 8.84
C ASP A 29 22.99 8.08 7.66
N ASN A 30 23.23 9.37 7.87
CA ASN A 30 23.14 10.38 6.82
C ASN A 30 24.54 10.73 6.30
N SER A 31 25.16 9.79 5.58
CA SER A 31 26.53 9.95 5.07
C SER A 31 26.76 9.21 3.75
N GLY A 32 27.80 9.61 3.01
CA GLY A 32 28.17 8.99 1.73
C GLY A 32 27.03 9.02 0.72
N ASP A 33 26.76 7.89 0.08
CA ASP A 33 25.68 7.74 -0.93
C ASP A 33 24.27 7.95 -0.36
N LYS A 34 24.12 7.82 0.97
CA LYS A 34 22.87 8.04 1.70
C LYS A 34 22.67 9.51 2.09
N GLN A 35 23.57 10.41 1.70
CA GLN A 35 23.51 11.79 2.12
C GLN A 35 22.26 12.48 1.54
N VAL A 36 21.36 12.90 2.42
CA VAL A 36 20.11 13.57 2.07
C VAL A 36 20.38 14.96 1.49
N ASP A 37 19.96 15.18 0.25
CA ASP A 37 19.85 16.50 -0.35
C ASP A 37 18.52 17.15 0.07
N MET A 38 18.62 17.88 1.18
CA MET A 38 17.52 18.64 1.78
C MET A 38 16.89 19.70 0.88
N SER A 39 17.49 20.04 -0.27
CA SER A 39 16.94 21.02 -1.22
C SER A 39 16.03 20.38 -2.27
N THR A 40 16.17 19.07 -2.49
CA THR A 40 15.40 18.31 -3.48
C THR A 40 14.59 17.18 -2.85
N LEU A 41 14.58 17.07 -1.53
CA LEU A 41 13.82 16.06 -0.81
C LEU A 41 12.32 16.33 -0.99
N GLU A 42 11.59 15.29 -1.40
CA GLU A 42 10.15 15.33 -1.63
C GLU A 42 9.48 14.03 -1.18
N GLU A 43 8.21 14.16 -0.81
CA GLU A 43 7.32 13.02 -0.55
C GLU A 43 6.90 12.39 -1.88
N THR A 44 6.70 11.07 -1.86
CA THR A 44 6.05 10.36 -2.98
C THR A 44 4.59 10.09 -2.62
N ASP A 45 3.80 9.69 -3.62
CA ASP A 45 2.40 9.27 -3.38
C ASP A 45 2.28 8.06 -2.44
N ILE A 46 3.38 7.33 -2.22
CA ILE A 46 3.46 6.22 -1.27
C ILE A 46 3.90 6.77 0.09
N TRP A 47 2.99 6.74 1.08
CA TRP A 47 3.34 7.11 2.46
C TRP A 47 4.52 6.26 2.96
N ASN A 48 5.46 6.91 3.65
CA ASN A 48 6.73 6.35 4.12
C ASN A 48 7.80 6.07 3.05
N LEU A 49 7.60 6.51 1.81
CA LEU A 49 8.61 6.48 0.76
C LEU A 49 8.99 7.93 0.39
N LEU A 50 10.26 8.28 0.61
CA LEU A 50 10.83 9.58 0.28
C LEU A 50 11.89 9.46 -0.79
N ARG A 51 12.04 10.51 -1.58
CA ARG A 51 13.15 10.62 -2.51
C ARG A 51 13.76 12.00 -2.50
N ASP A 52 15.02 12.07 -2.86
CA ASP A 52 15.63 13.28 -3.35
C ASP A 52 16.14 13.05 -4.79
N LYS A 53 16.92 13.99 -5.33
CA LYS A 53 17.45 13.85 -6.69
C LYS A 53 18.41 12.66 -6.87
N ASN A 54 18.96 12.12 -5.80
CA ASN A 54 19.98 11.08 -5.80
C ASN A 54 19.46 9.73 -5.31
N SER A 55 18.64 9.73 -4.26
CA SER A 55 18.43 8.60 -3.37
C SER A 55 16.95 8.43 -2.97
N LEU A 56 16.60 7.18 -2.66
CA LEU A 56 15.27 6.74 -2.26
C LEU A 56 15.35 6.13 -0.84
N TRP A 57 14.37 6.42 0.01
CA TRP A 57 14.27 5.87 1.36
C TRP A 57 12.87 5.36 1.64
N HIS A 58 12.78 4.23 2.34
CA HIS A 58 11.52 3.70 2.84
C HIS A 58 11.62 3.46 4.35
N LYS A 59 10.68 4.00 5.12
CA LYS A 59 10.67 3.94 6.60
C LYS A 59 12.02 4.32 7.23
N GLY A 60 12.67 5.35 6.67
CA GLY A 60 13.95 5.85 7.14
C GLY A 60 15.19 5.05 6.70
N HIS A 61 15.04 3.98 5.93
CA HIS A 61 16.15 3.16 5.44
C HIS A 61 16.46 3.47 3.99
N TRP A 62 17.74 3.64 3.66
CA TRP A 62 18.17 3.89 2.29
C TRP A 62 17.97 2.65 1.41
N LEU A 63 17.28 2.85 0.29
CA LEU A 63 17.00 1.79 -0.69
C LEU A 63 17.97 1.81 -1.87
N GLY A 64 18.66 2.92 -2.10
CA GLY A 64 19.54 3.10 -3.25
C GLY A 64 19.23 4.37 -4.01
N SER A 65 19.70 4.43 -5.26
CA SER A 65 19.49 5.59 -6.11
C SER A 65 18.03 5.77 -6.54
N ALA A 66 17.56 7.02 -6.56
CA ALA A 66 16.26 7.43 -7.09
C ALA A 66 16.29 7.76 -8.60
N ASP A 67 17.42 7.55 -9.30
CA ASP A 67 17.51 7.79 -10.73
C ASP A 67 16.49 6.95 -11.51
N GLY A 68 15.73 7.59 -12.41
CA GLY A 68 14.66 6.94 -13.16
C GLY A 68 13.51 6.41 -12.31
N PHE A 69 13.28 6.97 -11.11
CA PHE A 69 12.19 6.54 -10.23
C PHE A 69 10.83 6.57 -10.92
N GLN A 70 10.09 5.48 -10.79
CA GLN A 70 8.73 5.30 -11.28
C GLN A 70 7.93 4.42 -10.33
N ILE A 71 6.68 4.81 -10.05
CA ILE A 71 5.71 3.93 -9.40
C ILE A 71 5.07 3.05 -10.47
N LEU A 72 5.25 1.73 -10.36
CA LEU A 72 4.63 0.75 -11.26
C LEU A 72 3.27 0.29 -10.75
N ARG A 73 3.11 0.20 -9.42
CA ARG A 73 1.87 -0.14 -8.73
C ARG A 73 1.89 0.43 -7.32
N HIS A 74 0.77 0.95 -6.84
CA HIS A 74 0.61 1.43 -5.47
C HIS A 74 -0.84 1.19 -5.04
N ASP A 75 -1.04 0.29 -4.08
CA ASP A 75 -2.36 0.03 -3.48
C ASP A 75 -2.40 0.51 -2.01
N SER A 76 -1.25 0.58 -1.33
CA SER A 76 -1.09 1.24 -0.02
C SER A 76 0.38 1.54 0.29
N SER A 77 0.62 2.21 1.42
CA SER A 77 1.97 2.43 1.97
C SER A 77 2.78 1.17 2.27
N LEU A 78 2.13 0.01 2.31
CA LEU A 78 2.77 -1.29 2.56
C LEU A 78 2.78 -2.18 1.32
N GLN A 79 2.02 -1.82 0.28
CA GLN A 79 1.77 -2.64 -0.89
C GLN A 79 2.01 -1.81 -2.15
N PHE A 80 3.24 -1.88 -2.64
CA PHE A 80 3.67 -1.12 -3.81
C PHE A 80 4.79 -1.83 -4.56
N VAL A 81 4.90 -1.51 -5.85
CA VAL A 81 6.03 -1.85 -6.70
C VAL A 81 6.52 -0.56 -7.33
N VAL A 82 7.79 -0.24 -7.07
CA VAL A 82 8.48 0.90 -7.69
C VAL A 82 9.70 0.40 -8.47
N MET A 83 10.15 1.21 -9.39
CA MET A 83 11.31 0.93 -10.22
C MET A 83 12.23 2.13 -10.25
N THR A 84 13.52 1.87 -10.32
CA THR A 84 14.57 2.85 -10.61
C THR A 84 15.43 2.32 -11.75
N ASN A 85 16.36 3.12 -12.26
CA ASN A 85 17.31 2.69 -13.27
C ASN A 85 18.26 1.58 -12.78
N SER A 86 18.36 1.37 -11.47
CA SER A 86 19.20 0.32 -10.88
C SER A 86 18.43 -0.95 -10.50
N GLN A 87 17.15 -0.86 -10.13
CA GLN A 87 16.43 -2.01 -9.54
C GLN A 87 14.91 -1.88 -9.60
N VAL A 88 14.23 -3.01 -9.42
CA VAL A 88 12.80 -3.07 -9.06
C VAL A 88 12.71 -3.29 -7.55
N ILE A 89 11.78 -2.62 -6.89
CA ILE A 89 11.60 -2.68 -5.43
C ILE A 89 10.13 -2.99 -5.14
N VAL A 90 9.90 -3.99 -4.30
CA VAL A 90 8.58 -4.43 -3.87
C VAL A 90 8.48 -4.23 -2.36
N ASN A 91 7.52 -3.42 -1.90
CA ASN A 91 7.29 -3.12 -0.49
C ASN A 91 8.56 -2.67 0.27
N GLY A 92 9.46 -1.96 -0.42
CA GLY A 92 10.74 -1.51 0.12
C GLY A 92 11.86 -2.55 0.14
N LYS A 93 11.67 -3.72 -0.48
CA LYS A 93 12.70 -4.75 -0.65
C LYS A 93 13.14 -4.84 -2.12
N PRO A 94 14.44 -4.86 -2.43
CA PRO A 94 14.92 -5.09 -3.80
C PRO A 94 14.46 -6.44 -4.35
N LEU A 95 13.93 -6.44 -5.56
CA LEU A 95 13.57 -7.64 -6.31
C LEU A 95 14.70 -7.96 -7.30
N PRO A 96 15.22 -9.21 -7.34
CA PRO A 96 16.30 -9.62 -8.25
C PRO A 96 15.77 -9.83 -9.69
N ALA A 97 15.12 -8.81 -10.25
CA ALA A 97 14.54 -8.79 -11.59
C ALA A 97 15.42 -7.99 -12.56
N ASP A 98 15.42 -8.37 -13.83
CA ASP A 98 15.97 -7.51 -14.89
C ASP A 98 15.04 -6.31 -15.14
N ARG A 99 15.41 -5.15 -14.59
CA ARG A 99 14.60 -3.92 -14.67
C ARG A 99 14.31 -3.44 -16.09
N LYS A 100 15.10 -3.80 -17.11
CA LYS A 100 14.91 -3.32 -18.49
C LYS A 100 13.77 -4.05 -19.20
N THR A 101 13.49 -5.28 -18.77
CA THR A 101 12.50 -6.16 -19.38
C THR A 101 11.38 -6.52 -18.41
N PHE A 102 11.39 -5.92 -17.21
CA PHE A 102 10.44 -6.18 -16.15
C PHE A 102 9.02 -5.79 -16.57
N GLN A 103 8.10 -6.72 -16.36
CA GLN A 103 6.67 -6.54 -16.54
C GLN A 103 5.93 -7.21 -15.41
N ILE A 104 5.00 -6.49 -14.78
CA ILE A 104 4.05 -7.09 -13.84
C ILE A 104 3.06 -7.91 -14.67
N ILE A 105 3.02 -9.22 -14.43
CA ILE A 105 2.02 -10.11 -15.03
C ILE A 105 0.80 -10.17 -14.13
N ARG A 106 1.00 -10.24 -12.81
CA ARG A 106 -0.07 -10.28 -11.82
C ARG A 106 0.40 -9.77 -10.47
N TRP A 107 -0.44 -8.98 -9.79
CA TRP A 107 -0.15 -8.46 -8.48
C TRP A 107 -1.26 -8.87 -7.51
N MET A 108 -0.89 -9.56 -6.43
CA MET A 108 -1.77 -9.95 -5.33
C MET A 108 -1.22 -9.30 -4.06
N PRO A 109 -1.71 -8.09 -3.72
CA PRO A 109 -1.18 -7.30 -2.63
C PRO A 109 -1.12 -8.12 -1.33
N GLY A 110 0.07 -8.17 -0.73
CA GLY A 110 0.32 -8.83 0.55
C GLY A 110 0.63 -10.32 0.52
N GLU A 111 0.56 -10.96 -0.65
CA GLU A 111 0.82 -12.38 -0.78
C GLU A 111 1.87 -12.65 -1.86
N ARG A 112 1.68 -12.12 -3.08
CA ARG A 112 2.43 -12.60 -4.24
C ARG A 112 2.49 -11.61 -5.40
N LEU A 113 3.62 -11.59 -6.08
CA LEU A 113 3.86 -10.88 -7.34
C LEU A 113 4.27 -11.90 -8.40
N VAL A 114 3.51 -11.98 -9.49
CA VAL A 114 3.93 -12.69 -10.71
C VAL A 114 4.47 -11.65 -11.68
N TYR A 115 5.72 -11.82 -12.10
CA TYR A 115 6.36 -10.89 -13.03
C TYR A 115 7.10 -11.64 -14.12
N ARG A 116 7.39 -10.93 -15.21
CA ARG A 116 8.24 -11.42 -16.28
C ARG A 116 9.44 -10.52 -16.44
N ASP A 117 10.58 -11.10 -16.72
CA ASP A 117 11.77 -10.40 -17.18
C ASP A 117 12.50 -11.24 -18.25
N LYS A 118 13.70 -10.83 -18.66
CA LYS A 118 14.49 -11.52 -19.69
C LYS A 118 14.76 -12.99 -19.39
N SER A 119 14.69 -13.41 -18.13
CA SER A 119 14.94 -14.79 -17.70
C SER A 119 13.67 -15.64 -17.64
N GLY A 120 12.50 -15.04 -17.86
CA GLY A 120 11.22 -15.73 -17.92
C GLY A 120 10.19 -15.14 -16.97
N GLU A 121 9.17 -15.95 -16.68
CA GLU A 121 8.14 -15.63 -15.70
C GLU A 121 8.53 -16.15 -14.32
N HIS A 122 8.25 -15.35 -13.30
CA HIS A 122 8.65 -15.58 -11.92
C HIS A 122 7.47 -15.40 -10.99
N ASP A 123 7.47 -16.17 -9.91
CA ASP A 123 6.52 -16.10 -8.80
C ASP A 123 7.29 -15.68 -7.54
N TYR A 124 7.05 -14.44 -7.09
CA TYR A 124 7.68 -13.84 -5.91
C TYR A 124 6.69 -13.76 -4.76
N THR A 125 6.99 -14.48 -3.68
CA THR A 125 6.20 -14.39 -2.44
C THR A 125 6.61 -13.14 -1.67
N LEU A 126 5.62 -12.37 -1.22
CA LEU A 126 5.87 -11.15 -0.45
C LEU A 126 6.20 -11.54 1.00
N GLU A 127 7.47 -11.39 1.37
CA GLU A 127 7.90 -11.55 2.76
C GLU A 127 7.49 -10.29 3.56
N ASP A 128 6.79 -10.50 4.67
CA ASP A 128 6.23 -9.48 5.58
C ASP A 128 4.90 -8.82 5.16
N ILE A 129 3.81 -9.60 5.25
CA ILE A 129 2.70 -9.13 6.06
C ILE A 129 2.50 -10.12 7.20
N GLY A 130 3.23 -9.91 8.29
CA GLY A 130 3.04 -10.64 9.53
C GLY A 130 1.66 -10.35 10.12
N HIS A 131 0.64 -11.06 9.65
CA HIS A 131 -0.61 -11.21 10.37
C HIS A 131 -0.71 -12.68 10.76
N SER A 132 -0.56 -12.95 12.07
CA SER A 132 -1.05 -14.20 12.63
C SER A 132 -2.49 -14.39 12.16
N CYS A 133 -2.74 -15.40 11.34
CA CYS A 133 -4.05 -15.70 10.74
C CYS A 133 -4.75 -14.47 10.11
N ALA A 134 -4.23 -13.95 9.00
CA ALA A 134 -4.93 -12.93 8.22
C ALA A 134 -6.40 -13.35 7.95
N LEU A 135 -7.34 -12.40 8.03
CA LEU A 135 -8.76 -12.72 7.85
C LEU A 135 -9.11 -13.08 6.40
N PHE A 136 -8.38 -12.49 5.45
CA PHE A 136 -8.36 -12.92 4.06
C PHE A 136 -6.94 -13.34 3.68
N ASN A 137 -6.82 -14.50 3.05
CA ASN A 137 -5.63 -14.97 2.38
C ASN A 137 -5.87 -14.86 0.87
N ILE A 138 -5.07 -14.03 0.20
CA ILE A 138 -5.19 -13.72 -1.23
C ILE A 138 -4.13 -14.54 -1.99
N GLY A 139 -4.36 -15.86 -2.09
CA GLY A 139 -3.41 -16.78 -2.70
C GLY A 139 -3.38 -16.70 -4.23
N LEU A 140 -2.42 -17.41 -4.85
CA LEU A 140 -2.22 -17.41 -6.31
C LEU A 140 -3.47 -17.80 -7.12
N LYS A 141 -4.31 -18.69 -6.61
CA LYS A 141 -5.45 -19.24 -7.38
C LYS A 141 -6.81 -18.92 -6.80
N ASN A 142 -6.85 -18.53 -5.53
CA ASN A 142 -8.08 -18.32 -4.81
C ASN A 142 -7.90 -17.30 -3.70
N VAL A 143 -8.99 -16.63 -3.39
CA VAL A 143 -9.11 -15.88 -2.15
C VAL A 143 -9.78 -16.80 -1.13
N SER A 144 -9.23 -16.89 0.06
CA SER A 144 -9.78 -17.68 1.14
C SER A 144 -10.00 -16.80 2.36
N ARG A 145 -11.07 -17.07 3.11
CA ARG A 145 -11.39 -16.40 4.37
C ARG A 145 -10.95 -17.26 5.54
N LEU A 146 -10.59 -16.63 6.66
CA LEU A 146 -10.27 -17.34 7.89
C LEU A 146 -11.51 -18.09 8.38
N LYS A 147 -11.32 -19.36 8.72
CA LYS A 147 -12.32 -20.23 9.34
C LYS A 147 -12.02 -20.48 10.80
N GLN A 148 -10.76 -20.68 11.13
CA GLN A 148 -10.31 -20.90 12.51
C GLN A 148 -8.93 -20.30 12.70
N GLU A 149 -8.74 -19.51 13.74
CA GLU A 149 -7.42 -19.05 14.17
C GLU A 149 -6.56 -20.20 14.70
N ALA A 150 -5.24 -20.00 14.63
CA ALA A 150 -4.28 -20.85 15.30
C ALA A 150 -4.54 -20.86 16.81
N THR A 151 -4.49 -22.03 17.43
CA THR A 151 -4.65 -22.14 18.89
C THR A 151 -3.29 -22.00 19.57
N PRO A 152 -3.24 -21.47 20.82
CA PRO A 152 -2.02 -21.46 21.61
C PRO A 152 -1.40 -22.86 21.83
N ALA A 153 -2.20 -23.92 21.67
CA ALA A 153 -1.77 -25.31 21.74
C ALA A 153 -1.01 -25.79 20.48
N GLY A 154 -0.82 -24.93 19.48
CA GLY A 154 0.01 -25.18 18.31
C GLY A 154 -0.74 -25.64 17.05
N SER A 155 -2.04 -25.37 16.91
CA SER A 155 -2.74 -25.61 15.64
C SER A 155 -2.48 -24.49 14.64
N ASP A 156 -2.43 -24.81 13.35
CA ASP A 156 -2.34 -23.81 12.28
C ASP A 156 -3.70 -23.11 12.04
N CYS A 157 -3.66 -21.96 11.35
CA CYS A 157 -4.87 -21.27 10.88
C CYS A 157 -5.57 -22.12 9.81
N VAL A 158 -6.89 -22.23 9.89
CA VAL A 158 -7.71 -22.92 8.88
C VAL A 158 -8.43 -21.90 8.02
N TYR A 159 -8.36 -22.07 6.71
CA TYR A 159 -8.99 -21.19 5.73
C TYR A 159 -10.07 -21.91 4.92
N GLU A 160 -11.05 -21.16 4.45
CA GLU A 160 -12.08 -21.62 3.50
C GLU A 160 -12.08 -20.75 2.25
N THR A 161 -12.01 -21.38 1.08
CA THR A 161 -11.97 -20.68 -0.21
C THR A 161 -13.30 -20.02 -0.57
N LEU A 162 -13.23 -18.74 -0.96
CA LEU A 162 -14.32 -18.02 -1.59
C LEU A 162 -14.48 -18.48 -3.04
N LYS A 163 -15.63 -19.08 -3.36
CA LYS A 163 -15.90 -19.59 -4.71
C LYS A 163 -16.09 -18.45 -5.71
N GLY A 164 -15.42 -18.54 -6.85
CA GLY A 164 -15.60 -17.59 -7.96
C GLY A 164 -14.95 -16.23 -7.76
N VAL A 165 -14.13 -16.07 -6.71
CA VAL A 165 -13.36 -14.86 -6.45
C VAL A 165 -11.97 -15.03 -7.04
N ASP A 166 -11.64 -14.18 -8.01
CA ASP A 166 -10.31 -14.12 -8.61
C ASP A 166 -9.42 -13.20 -7.76
N PRO A 167 -8.29 -13.71 -7.21
CA PRO A 167 -7.34 -12.94 -6.42
C PRO A 167 -6.88 -11.62 -7.03
N GLU A 168 -6.79 -11.54 -8.35
CA GLU A 168 -6.27 -10.36 -9.05
C GLU A 168 -7.19 -9.15 -8.95
N TYR A 169 -8.50 -9.41 -8.88
CA TYR A 169 -9.52 -8.36 -8.83
C TYR A 169 -10.13 -8.24 -7.42
N PHE A 170 -9.54 -8.91 -6.42
CA PHE A 170 -9.96 -8.80 -5.04
C PHE A 170 -9.16 -7.70 -4.36
N THR A 171 -9.83 -6.61 -4.03
CA THR A 171 -9.23 -5.46 -3.33
C THR A 171 -9.49 -5.58 -1.84
N LEU A 172 -8.42 -5.64 -1.04
CA LEU A 172 -8.51 -5.57 0.41
C LEU A 172 -8.69 -4.11 0.82
N LEU A 173 -9.86 -3.77 1.38
CA LEU A 173 -10.18 -2.41 1.85
C LEU A 173 -9.77 -2.20 3.30
N THR A 174 -9.84 -3.24 4.13
CA THR A 174 -9.23 -3.31 5.46
C THR A 174 -8.78 -4.74 5.70
N GLY A 175 -8.02 -5.00 6.77
CA GLY A 175 -7.65 -6.38 7.14
C GLY A 175 -8.85 -7.33 7.26
N SER A 176 -10.06 -6.83 7.54
CA SER A 176 -11.29 -7.60 7.70
C SER A 176 -12.32 -7.43 6.57
N VAL A 177 -12.10 -6.53 5.62
CA VAL A 177 -13.05 -6.23 4.54
C VAL A 177 -12.37 -6.23 3.19
N GLY A 178 -12.89 -7.05 2.28
CA GLY A 178 -12.50 -7.07 0.87
C GLY A 178 -13.65 -6.75 -0.06
N TYR A 179 -13.30 -6.42 -1.29
CA TYR A 179 -14.23 -6.07 -2.36
C TYR A 179 -13.82 -6.79 -3.64
N TYR A 180 -14.80 -7.38 -4.32
CA TYR A 180 -14.59 -8.04 -5.60
C TYR A 180 -15.80 -7.83 -6.48
N LYS A 181 -15.55 -7.30 -7.68
CA LYS A 181 -16.58 -6.83 -8.61
C LYS A 181 -17.53 -5.85 -7.91
N ASP A 182 -18.73 -6.27 -7.57
CA ASP A 182 -19.78 -5.47 -6.93
C ASP A 182 -20.14 -5.95 -5.52
N GLN A 183 -19.35 -6.89 -4.97
CA GLN A 183 -19.64 -7.55 -3.71
C GLN A 183 -18.59 -7.23 -2.64
N PHE A 184 -19.06 -6.79 -1.48
CA PHE A 184 -18.24 -6.71 -0.27
C PHE A 184 -18.22 -8.03 0.48
N TYR A 185 -17.07 -8.36 1.05
CA TYR A 185 -16.84 -9.50 1.92
C TYR A 185 -16.28 -8.98 3.23
N LYS A 186 -16.87 -9.34 4.36
CA LYS A 186 -16.34 -9.05 5.69
C LYS A 186 -16.14 -10.33 6.47
N VAL A 187 -15.01 -10.46 7.15
CA VAL A 187 -14.77 -11.55 8.09
C VAL A 187 -14.73 -10.99 9.50
N LYS A 188 -15.44 -11.64 10.43
CA LYS A 188 -15.35 -11.36 11.86
C LYS A 188 -14.89 -12.63 12.58
N THR A 189 -14.05 -12.50 13.58
CA THR A 189 -13.70 -13.60 14.48
C THR A 189 -14.48 -13.49 15.78
N ASN A 190 -14.99 -14.62 16.27
CA ASN A 190 -15.58 -14.68 17.61
C ASN A 190 -14.51 -14.91 18.68
N ALA A 191 -14.92 -14.94 19.95
CA ALA A 191 -14.00 -15.13 21.08
C ALA A 191 -13.24 -16.49 21.07
N LEU A 192 -13.67 -17.43 20.23
CA LEU A 192 -13.04 -18.75 20.05
C LEU A 192 -12.11 -18.78 18.81
N GLY A 193 -11.93 -17.66 18.13
CA GLY A 193 -11.14 -17.56 16.89
C GLY A 193 -11.84 -18.18 15.67
N GLU A 194 -13.14 -18.45 15.74
CA GLU A 194 -13.90 -18.90 14.56
C GLU A 194 -14.23 -17.70 13.67
N GLY A 195 -13.87 -17.80 12.40
CA GLY A 195 -14.14 -16.78 11.40
C GLY A 195 -15.51 -16.96 10.76
N GLU A 196 -16.33 -15.92 10.77
CA GLU A 196 -17.62 -15.82 10.10
C GLU A 196 -17.55 -14.86 8.91
N LEU A 197 -17.99 -15.32 7.73
CA LEU A 197 -18.09 -14.49 6.54
C LEU A 197 -19.47 -13.81 6.48
N ILE A 198 -19.44 -12.49 6.36
CA ILE A 198 -20.60 -11.62 6.18
C ILE A 198 -20.49 -10.98 4.79
N THR A 199 -21.60 -10.91 4.08
CA THR A 199 -21.69 -10.25 2.77
C THR A 199 -22.56 -9.01 2.92
N PRO A 200 -21.99 -7.89 3.40
CA PRO A 200 -22.78 -6.70 3.68
C PRO A 200 -23.29 -6.06 2.39
N LYS A 201 -24.42 -5.37 2.49
CA LYS A 201 -24.87 -4.49 1.41
C LYS A 201 -23.98 -3.25 1.34
N PRO A 202 -23.79 -2.65 0.16
CA PRO A 202 -22.97 -1.45 0.00
C PRO A 202 -23.30 -0.34 1.00
N GLU A 203 -24.59 -0.12 1.28
CA GLU A 203 -25.06 0.88 2.23
C GLU A 203 -24.67 0.61 3.69
N ASP A 204 -24.32 -0.62 4.05
CA ASP A 204 -23.98 -0.99 5.44
C ASP A 204 -22.45 -1.03 5.67
N VAL A 205 -21.64 -0.96 4.61
CA VAL A 205 -20.18 -1.11 4.68
C VAL A 205 -19.53 -0.04 5.56
N PHE A 206 -20.02 1.20 5.51
CA PHE A 206 -19.44 2.30 6.29
C PHE A 206 -19.56 2.12 7.81
N GLU A 207 -20.54 1.33 8.27
CA GLU A 207 -20.67 0.99 9.70
C GLU A 207 -19.69 -0.11 10.12
N LEU A 208 -19.06 -0.77 9.16
CA LEU A 208 -18.26 -1.97 9.35
C LEU A 208 -16.76 -1.71 9.21
N LEU A 209 -16.34 -0.52 8.79
CA LEU A 209 -14.92 -0.19 8.69
C LEU A 209 -14.45 0.57 9.92
N ASP A 210 -13.67 -0.11 10.76
CA ASP A 210 -12.85 0.55 11.77
C ASP A 210 -11.65 1.19 11.05
N ARG A 211 -11.18 2.36 11.53
CA ARG A 211 -9.95 3.00 11.02
C ARG A 211 -8.72 2.19 11.43
N GLU A 212 -8.54 1.02 10.84
CA GLU A 212 -7.25 0.35 10.84
C GLU A 212 -6.45 0.84 9.63
N SER A 213 -5.57 1.78 9.92
CA SER A 213 -4.40 2.38 9.22
C SER A 213 -3.85 1.78 7.90
N MET A 214 -4.66 1.27 6.96
CA MET A 214 -4.14 0.66 5.72
C MET A 214 -4.60 1.31 4.41
N VAL A 215 -5.60 2.20 4.42
CA VAL A 215 -6.03 2.89 3.20
C VAL A 215 -5.57 4.34 3.20
N THR A 216 -4.71 4.66 2.24
CA THR A 216 -4.06 5.95 2.02
C THR A 216 -4.96 6.99 1.32
N GLY A 217 -6.28 6.80 1.27
CA GLY A 217 -7.20 7.69 0.57
C GLY A 217 -8.57 7.83 1.23
N TYR A 218 -9.22 8.98 1.02
CA TYR A 218 -10.62 9.15 1.40
C TYR A 218 -11.47 8.32 0.42
N MET A 219 -11.82 7.09 0.80
CA MET A 219 -12.71 6.27 -0.01
C MET A 219 -14.18 6.61 0.27
N TYR A 220 -14.97 6.57 -0.80
CA TYR A 220 -16.39 6.85 -0.80
C TYR A 220 -17.15 5.81 -1.59
N ILE A 221 -18.43 5.66 -1.27
CA ILE A 221 -19.34 4.76 -1.95
C ILE A 221 -20.67 5.45 -2.25
N THR A 222 -21.23 5.12 -3.41
CA THR A 222 -22.60 5.46 -3.79
C THR A 222 -23.58 4.39 -3.30
N THR A 223 -24.89 4.69 -3.34
CA THR A 223 -25.93 3.74 -2.91
C THR A 223 -25.98 2.47 -3.76
N ASP A 224 -25.54 2.52 -5.02
CA ASP A 224 -25.44 1.38 -5.92
C ASP A 224 -24.10 0.62 -5.81
N GLY A 225 -23.24 0.98 -4.85
CA GLY A 225 -22.01 0.25 -4.54
C GLY A 225 -20.79 0.58 -5.39
N GLN A 226 -20.85 1.65 -6.19
CA GLN A 226 -19.68 2.16 -6.92
C GLN A 226 -18.70 2.85 -5.95
N LEU A 227 -17.44 2.39 -5.99
CA LEU A 227 -16.35 2.97 -5.21
C LEU A 227 -15.71 4.18 -5.89
N TYR A 228 -15.38 5.18 -5.08
CA TYR A 228 -14.58 6.35 -5.41
C TYR A 228 -13.46 6.52 -4.40
N SER A 229 -12.32 7.03 -4.84
CA SER A 229 -11.24 7.49 -3.98
C SER A 229 -11.03 8.98 -4.25
N HIS A 230 -10.80 9.74 -3.20
CA HIS A 230 -10.32 11.10 -3.30
C HIS A 230 -8.87 11.11 -2.82
N GLU A 231 -7.97 11.22 -3.78
CA GLU A 231 -6.54 11.34 -3.53
C GLU A 231 -6.18 12.80 -3.32
N LEU A 232 -5.47 13.04 -2.23
CA LEU A 232 -4.83 14.32 -1.96
C LEU A 232 -3.35 14.13 -2.24
N SER A 233 -2.85 14.77 -3.29
CA SER A 233 -1.42 14.90 -3.53
C SER A 233 -0.98 16.29 -3.08
N GLY A 234 -0.02 16.35 -2.16
CA GLY A 234 0.46 17.59 -1.56
C GLY A 234 1.88 17.92 -1.99
N LEU A 235 2.10 19.09 -2.58
CA LEU A 235 3.44 19.64 -2.81
C LEU A 235 3.71 20.73 -1.78
N THR A 236 4.67 20.52 -0.88
CA THR A 236 5.17 21.60 -0.02
C THR A 236 6.41 22.21 -0.65
N THR A 237 6.31 23.44 -1.12
CA THR A 237 7.44 24.16 -1.73
C THR A 237 8.48 24.54 -0.68
N ILE A 238 9.70 24.84 -1.13
CA ILE A 238 10.85 25.19 -0.27
C ILE A 238 10.56 26.42 0.61
N ASP A 239 9.64 27.30 0.21
CA ASP A 239 9.17 28.46 0.99
C ASP A 239 8.04 28.13 2.00
N GLY A 240 7.71 26.84 2.17
CA GLY A 240 6.72 26.35 3.15
C GLY A 240 5.27 26.48 2.70
N LYS A 241 4.99 26.75 1.42
CA LYS A 241 3.61 26.76 0.90
C LYS A 241 3.19 25.35 0.51
N HIS A 242 2.00 24.96 0.96
CA HIS A 242 1.40 23.69 0.64
C HIS A 242 0.43 23.86 -0.54
N TYR A 243 0.59 23.05 -1.58
CA TYR A 243 -0.32 22.97 -2.71
C TYR A 243 -0.97 21.59 -2.71
N GLU A 244 -2.27 21.55 -2.49
CA GLU A 244 -3.05 20.32 -2.61
C GLU A 244 -3.60 20.21 -4.03
N GLN A 245 -3.18 19.17 -4.75
CA GLN A 245 -3.92 18.66 -5.89
C GLN A 245 -4.88 17.59 -5.37
N THR A 246 -6.12 17.66 -5.86
CA THR A 246 -7.18 16.74 -5.51
C THR A 246 -7.62 16.03 -6.76
N GLU A 247 -7.49 14.71 -6.76
CA GLU A 247 -7.99 13.87 -7.84
C GLU A 247 -9.10 12.95 -7.33
N TRP A 248 -10.17 12.88 -8.10
CA TRP A 248 -11.22 11.90 -7.89
C TRP A 248 -10.96 10.72 -8.79
N LEU A 249 -10.90 9.54 -8.19
CA LEU A 249 -10.75 8.29 -8.90
C LEU A 249 -12.03 7.48 -8.77
N ARG A 250 -12.44 6.85 -9.87
CA ARG A 250 -13.53 5.88 -9.92
C ARG A 250 -12.94 4.49 -10.14
N TYR A 251 -13.33 3.54 -9.29
CA TYR A 251 -12.91 2.15 -9.42
C TYR A 251 -13.70 1.43 -10.50
N ASN A 252 -13.03 0.69 -11.39
CA ASN A 252 -13.66 -0.20 -12.34
C ASN A 252 -13.67 -1.63 -11.78
N PRO A 253 -14.84 -2.17 -11.39
CA PRO A 253 -14.93 -3.49 -10.78
C PRO A 253 -14.63 -4.65 -11.74
N ILE A 254 -14.61 -4.41 -13.05
CA ILE A 254 -14.31 -5.42 -14.06
C ILE A 254 -12.80 -5.54 -14.27
N SER A 255 -12.08 -4.42 -14.33
CA SER A 255 -10.63 -4.40 -14.54
C SER A 255 -9.80 -4.26 -13.24
N ALA A 256 -10.45 -4.00 -12.10
CA ALA A 256 -9.80 -3.66 -10.83
C ALA A 256 -8.80 -2.49 -10.92
N GLU A 257 -9.15 -1.50 -11.74
CA GLU A 257 -8.34 -0.30 -11.98
C GLU A 257 -9.05 0.96 -11.50
N TRP A 258 -8.28 1.94 -11.06
CA TRP A 258 -8.74 3.28 -10.76
C TRP A 258 -8.59 4.19 -11.97
N SER A 259 -9.60 5.02 -12.23
CA SER A 259 -9.60 5.96 -13.35
C SER A 259 -10.01 7.35 -12.90
N THR A 260 -9.27 8.37 -13.33
CA THR A 260 -9.54 9.77 -12.97
C THR A 260 -10.88 10.23 -13.53
N VAL A 261 -11.67 10.88 -12.68
CA VAL A 261 -12.93 11.53 -13.04
C VAL A 261 -12.87 13.01 -12.67
N LYS A 262 -13.45 13.86 -13.53
CA LYS A 262 -13.42 15.32 -13.31
C LYS A 262 -14.16 15.74 -12.05
N GLN A 263 -15.27 15.06 -11.74
CA GLN A 263 -16.08 15.31 -10.54
C GLN A 263 -16.77 14.01 -10.10
N PRO A 264 -16.92 13.77 -8.79
CA PRO A 264 -17.69 12.65 -8.27
C PRO A 264 -19.21 12.91 -8.38
N PRO A 265 -20.05 11.87 -8.32
CA PRO A 265 -21.50 12.03 -8.20
C PRO A 265 -21.89 12.65 -6.85
N SER A 266 -23.07 13.28 -6.78
CA SER A 266 -23.65 13.75 -5.53
C SER A 266 -24.10 12.60 -4.64
N GLY A 267 -24.04 12.76 -3.31
CA GLY A 267 -24.55 11.78 -2.36
C GLY A 267 -23.56 10.66 -1.99
N LEU A 268 -22.26 10.88 -2.23
CA LEU A 268 -21.21 10.01 -1.73
C LEU A 268 -21.25 9.88 -0.21
N LYS A 269 -21.16 8.65 0.28
CA LYS A 269 -20.95 8.35 1.70
C LYS A 269 -19.48 7.98 1.92
N PRO A 270 -18.81 8.55 2.93
CA PRO A 270 -17.46 8.11 3.28
C PRO A 270 -17.50 6.65 3.73
N LEU A 271 -16.52 5.86 3.28
CA LEU A 271 -16.45 4.45 3.63
C LEU A 271 -15.92 4.24 5.05
N PHE A 272 -15.21 5.22 5.59
CA PHE A 272 -14.64 5.23 6.95
C PHE A 272 -15.26 6.34 7.78
N LYS A 273 -15.44 6.08 9.08
CA LYS A 273 -15.81 7.11 10.07
C LYS A 273 -14.60 7.99 10.44
#